data_AF-A0AAV9MSV1-F1
#
_entry.id   AF-A0AAV9MSV1-F1
#
_cell.length_a   1.000
_cell.length_b   1.000
_cell.length_c   1.000
_cell.angle_alpha   90.00
_cell.angle_beta   90.00
_cell.angle_gamma   90.00
#
_symmetry.space_group_name_H-M   'P 1'
#
loop_
_entity.id
_entity.type
_entity.pdbx_description
1 polymer ?
#
loop_
_entity_poly.entity_id
_entity_poly.type
_entity_poly.pdbx_seq_one_letter_code
_entity_poly.pdbx_strand_id
1 'polypeptide(L)'
;MYFILPDAHDGLSALFDKISTQPGLLNHHVRFRKVSVDKFLIPKFKIIFEFEASNILNGLGLTLQMSFIEVNEEGNEAVVVMVTLIMPMSLFIEKEIDFVADHPFIYVPYKR
;
A
#
# COMPACT_ATOMS: atom_id res chain seq x y z
N MET A 1 6.07 -3.18 2.37
CA MET A 1 5.17 -2.02 2.53
C MET A 1 4.48 -1.84 1.20
N TYR A 2 3.16 -1.70 1.18
CA TYR A 2 2.39 -1.64 -0.07
C TYR A 2 1.58 -0.34 -0.15
N PHE A 3 1.55 0.25 -1.34
CA PHE A 3 0.67 1.35 -1.71
C PHE A 3 -0.30 0.85 -2.77
N ILE A 4 -1.60 1.04 -2.56
CA ILE A 4 -2.64 0.66 -3.50
C ILE A 4 -3.38 1.92 -3.90
N LEU A 5 -3.13 2.37 -5.13
CA LEU A 5 -3.71 3.56 -5.72
C LEU A 5 -4.85 3.14 -6.67
N PRO A 6 -6.10 3.54 -6.41
CA PRO A 6 -7.17 3.40 -7.40
C PRO A 6 -6.81 4.12 -8.71
N ASP A 7 -7.38 3.73 -9.85
CA ASP A 7 -7.20 4.52 -11.08
C ASP A 7 -8.07 5.78 -11.08
N ALA A 8 -9.23 5.71 -10.42
CA ALA A 8 -10.17 6.82 -10.29
C ALA A 8 -9.90 7.63 -9.01
N HIS A 9 -9.98 8.94 -9.11
CA HIS A 9 -9.65 9.88 -8.03
C HIS A 9 -10.57 9.74 -6.80
N ASP A 10 -11.80 9.26 -6.99
CA ASP A 10 -12.81 8.92 -5.98
C ASP A 10 -12.99 7.40 -5.80
N GLY A 11 -12.10 6.59 -6.39
CA GLY A 11 -12.21 5.13 -6.49
C GLY A 11 -11.94 4.37 -5.18
N LEU A 12 -11.61 5.05 -4.09
CA LEU A 12 -11.24 4.39 -2.83
C LEU A 12 -12.39 3.55 -2.26
N SER A 13 -13.64 4.03 -2.33
CA SER A 13 -14.79 3.26 -1.84
C SER A 13 -15.00 1.99 -2.66
N ALA A 14 -14.97 2.09 -3.98
CA ALA A 14 -15.11 0.93 -4.86
C ALA A 14 -13.97 -0.08 -4.66
N LEU A 15 -12.75 0.40 -4.37
CA LEU A 15 -11.63 -0.46 -4.00
C LEU A 15 -11.89 -1.19 -2.67
N PHE A 16 -12.40 -0.51 -1.65
CA PHE A 16 -12.77 -1.12 -0.37
C PHE A 16 -13.86 -2.18 -0.53
N ASP A 17 -14.91 -1.89 -1.29
CA ASP A 17 -15.98 -2.85 -1.58
C ASP A 17 -15.41 -4.10 -2.26
N LYS A 18 -14.47 -3.91 -3.20
CA LYS A 18 -13.80 -5.00 -3.90
C LYS A 18 -12.94 -5.85 -2.97
N ILE A 19 -12.18 -5.23 -2.07
CA ILE A 19 -11.34 -5.92 -1.07
C ILE A 19 -12.22 -6.73 -0.09
N SER A 20 -13.35 -6.16 0.34
CA SER A 20 -14.30 -6.81 1.24
C SER A 20 -15.02 -7.99 0.57
N THR A 21 -15.34 -7.87 -0.71
CA THR A 21 -16.12 -8.88 -1.45
C THR A 21 -15.26 -10.05 -1.94
N GLN A 22 -13.97 -9.83 -2.20
CA GLN A 22 -13.07 -10.83 -2.78
C GLN A 22 -11.94 -11.20 -1.81
N PRO A 23 -12.11 -12.27 -1.00
CA PRO A 23 -11.06 -12.77 -0.11
C PRO A 23 -9.78 -13.09 -0.89
N GLY A 24 -8.63 -12.63 -0.39
CA GLY A 24 -7.34 -12.89 -1.01
C GLY A 24 -7.04 -12.03 -2.25
N LEU A 25 -7.83 -10.99 -2.54
CA LEU A 25 -7.56 -10.04 -3.61
C LEU A 25 -6.15 -9.45 -3.50
N LEU A 26 -5.74 -9.07 -2.29
CA LEU A 26 -4.41 -8.52 -2.04
C LEU A 26 -3.31 -9.54 -2.36
N ASN A 27 -3.50 -10.82 -2.01
CA ASN A 27 -2.50 -11.87 -2.26
C ASN A 27 -2.29 -12.14 -3.75
N HIS A 28 -3.32 -11.99 -4.58
CA HIS A 28 -3.24 -12.25 -6.02
C HIS A 28 -2.72 -11.05 -6.85
N HIS A 29 -2.78 -9.84 -6.29
CA HIS A 29 -2.36 -8.62 -6.99
C HIS A 29 -0.92 -8.19 -6.66
N VAL A 30 -0.25 -8.85 -5.70
CA VAL A 30 1.20 -8.67 -5.53
C VAL A 30 1.94 -9.44 -6.63
N ARG A 31 2.01 -8.86 -7.83
CA ARG A 31 2.96 -9.33 -8.85
C ARG A 31 4.37 -8.92 -8.41
N PHE A 32 5.22 -9.89 -8.12
CA PHE A 32 6.63 -9.66 -7.74
C PHE A 32 7.55 -9.22 -8.91
N ARG A 33 6.98 -8.70 -10.01
CA ARG A 33 7.75 -8.29 -11.19
C ARG A 33 8.07 -6.80 -11.09
N LYS A 34 9.37 -6.49 -11.13
CA LYS A 34 9.85 -5.11 -11.29
C LYS A 34 9.49 -4.62 -12.69
N VAL A 35 8.99 -3.40 -12.80
CA VAL A 35 8.61 -2.74 -14.06
C VAL A 35 9.27 -1.36 -14.13
N SER A 36 9.56 -0.87 -15.35
CA SER A 36 9.98 0.52 -15.55
C SER A 36 8.79 1.46 -15.35
N VAL A 37 9.03 2.59 -14.69
CA VAL A 37 8.04 3.64 -14.44
C VAL A 37 8.60 4.97 -14.94
N ASP A 38 7.76 5.78 -15.58
CA ASP A 38 8.16 7.13 -16.02
C ASP A 38 8.03 8.09 -14.82
N LYS A 39 6.81 8.34 -14.34
CA LYS A 39 6.58 9.11 -13.12
C LYS A 39 6.34 8.21 -11.92
N PHE A 40 7.11 8.43 -10.86
CA PHE A 40 6.91 7.76 -9.57
C PHE A 40 6.87 8.78 -8.44
N LEU A 41 5.66 9.18 -8.05
CA LEU A 41 5.42 10.21 -7.05
C LEU A 41 4.59 9.65 -5.89
N ILE A 42 5.19 9.67 -4.70
CA ILE A 42 4.51 9.35 -3.44
C ILE A 42 4.60 10.60 -2.56
N PRO A 43 3.48 11.11 -2.03
CA PRO A 43 3.51 12.27 -1.15
C PRO A 43 4.27 11.96 0.13
N LYS A 44 5.02 12.92 0.65
CA LYS A 44 5.57 12.83 2.00
C LYS A 44 4.44 13.06 2.99
N PHE A 45 4.18 12.09 3.86
CA PHE A 45 3.17 12.19 4.91
C PHE A 45 3.72 11.69 6.24
N LYS A 46 3.07 12.12 7.33
CA LYS A 46 3.24 11.56 8.67
C LYS A 46 1.85 11.23 9.19
N ILE A 47 1.62 9.96 9.51
CA ILE A 47 0.35 9.50 10.09
C ILE A 47 0.55 9.39 11.60
N ILE A 48 -0.28 10.11 12.35
CA ILE A 48 -0.40 9.99 13.81
C ILE A 48 -1.89 9.88 14.09
N PHE A 49 -2.33 8.74 14.63
CA PHE A 49 -3.70 8.58 15.07
C PHE A 49 -3.72 7.78 16.36
N GLU A 50 -4.65 8.14 17.23
CA GLU A 50 -5.01 7.39 18.41
C GLU A 50 -6.45 6.92 18.21
N PHE A 51 -6.70 5.64 18.46
CA PHE A 51 -8.01 5.04 18.25
C PHE A 51 -8.32 4.05 19.35
N GLU A 52 -9.45 4.25 20.04
CA GLU A 52 -9.95 3.32 21.04
C GLU A 52 -10.79 2.22 20.36
N ALA A 53 -10.20 1.04 20.21
CA ALA A 53 -10.86 -0.08 19.54
C ALA A 53 -11.98 -0.74 20.35
N SER A 54 -12.04 -0.51 21.67
CA SER A 54 -12.96 -1.18 22.60
C SER A 54 -14.42 -1.07 22.17
N ASN A 55 -14.88 0.13 21.82
CA ASN A 55 -16.27 0.39 21.45
C ASN A 55 -16.66 -0.30 20.14
N ILE A 56 -15.76 -0.29 19.15
CA ILE A 56 -16.00 -0.93 17.85
C ILE A 56 -15.94 -2.45 17.99
N LEU A 57 -14.96 -2.99 18.71
CA LEU A 57 -14.81 -4.43 18.94
C LEU A 57 -16.00 -4.99 19.74
N ASN A 58 -16.48 -4.27 20.77
CA ASN A 58 -17.69 -4.62 21.50
C ASN A 58 -18.92 -4.63 20.61
N GLY A 59 -19.07 -3.64 19.72
CA GLY A 59 -20.15 -3.60 18.72
C GLY A 59 -20.11 -4.77 17.72
N LEU A 60 -18.92 -5.33 17.48
CA LEU A 60 -18.71 -6.52 16.64
C LEU A 60 -18.82 -7.84 17.43
N GLY A 61 -19.15 -7.81 18.72
CA GLY A 61 -19.27 -9.00 19.58
C GLY A 61 -17.93 -9.58 20.06
N LEU A 62 -16.83 -8.85 19.90
CA LEU A 62 -15.48 -9.23 20.32
C LEU A 62 -15.19 -8.67 21.73
N THR A 63 -15.54 -9.43 22.76
CA THR A 63 -15.48 -9.01 24.18
C THR A 63 -14.10 -9.14 24.84
N LEU A 64 -13.10 -9.68 24.14
CA LEU A 64 -11.76 -9.91 24.69
C LEU A 64 -10.68 -9.52 23.68
N GLN A 65 -10.36 -8.23 23.60
CA GLN A 65 -9.04 -7.71 23.19
C GLN A 65 -9.02 -6.18 23.30
N MET A 66 -8.34 -5.65 24.32
CA MET A 66 -7.89 -4.26 24.31
C MET A 66 -6.64 -4.18 23.42
N SER A 67 -6.80 -3.78 22.17
CA SER A 67 -5.67 -3.46 21.29
C SER A 67 -5.51 -1.94 21.21
N PHE A 68 -4.40 -1.44 21.74
CA PHE A 68 -3.93 -0.09 21.44
C PHE A 68 -3.07 -0.18 20.18
N ILE A 69 -3.45 0.54 19.13
CA ILE A 69 -2.65 0.66 17.91
C ILE A 69 -1.99 2.03 17.95
N GLU A 70 -0.76 2.08 18.44
CA GLU A 70 0.10 3.26 18.34
C GLU A 70 0.94 3.13 17.06
N VAL A 71 0.70 4.00 16.08
CA VAL A 71 1.49 4.06 14.84
C VAL A 71 2.46 5.23 14.94
N ASN A 72 3.69 4.95 15.34
CA ASN A 72 4.80 5.89 15.26
C ASN A 72 5.73 5.48 14.11
N GLU A 73 5.83 6.32 13.07
CA GLU A 73 6.92 6.22 12.09
C GLU A 73 8.09 7.05 12.59
N GLU A 74 8.98 6.43 13.36
CA GLU A 74 10.35 6.95 13.54
C GLU A 74 11.08 6.74 12.20
N GLY A 75 11.30 7.84 11.49
CA GLY A 75 11.91 7.84 10.16
C GLY A 75 13.34 7.30 10.21
N ASN A 76 13.53 6.03 9.86
CA ASN A 76 14.84 5.46 9.63
C ASN A 76 15.29 5.79 8.21
N GLU A 77 16.28 6.67 8.07
CA GLU A 77 17.00 6.91 6.83
C GLU A 77 17.72 5.63 6.40
N ALA A 78 17.17 4.89 5.43
CA ALA A 78 17.86 3.76 4.80
C ALA A 78 18.27 4.15 3.37
N VAL A 79 19.57 4.39 3.17
CA VAL A 79 20.20 4.46 1.86
C VAL A 79 20.44 3.02 1.38
N VAL A 80 19.88 2.65 0.23
CA VAL A 80 20.13 1.35 -0.42
C VAL A 80 20.69 1.61 -1.82
N VAL A 81 21.94 1.20 -2.05
CA VAL A 81 22.59 1.19 -3.37
C VAL A 81 22.54 -0.25 -3.91
N MET A 82 22.04 -0.45 -5.13
CA MET A 82 21.93 -1.78 -5.76
C MET A 82 22.59 -1.76 -7.15
N VAL A 83 23.50 -2.71 -7.38
CA VAL A 83 24.18 -2.92 -8.68
C VAL A 83 23.30 -3.82 -9.56
N THR A 84 23.11 -3.47 -10.84
CA THR A 84 22.29 -4.22 -11.80
C THR A 84 23.18 -4.92 -12.85
N LEU A 85 22.93 -6.21 -13.11
CA LEU A 85 23.46 -6.96 -14.26
C LEU A 85 22.40 -6.95 -15.38
N ILE A 86 22.74 -6.44 -16.56
CA ILE A 86 21.82 -6.32 -17.70
C ILE A 86 22.08 -7.48 -18.68
N MET A 87 21.04 -8.27 -18.99
CA MET A 87 21.02 -9.19 -20.13
C MET A 87 20.10 -8.59 -21.22
N PRO A 88 20.50 -8.53 -22.50
CA PRO A 88 19.65 -7.96 -23.54
C PRO A 88 18.62 -9.00 -24.02
N MET A 89 17.35 -8.79 -23.68
CA MET A 89 16.23 -9.45 -24.34
C MET A 89 15.62 -8.47 -25.36
N SER A 90 15.21 -9.00 -26.52
CA SER A 90 14.69 -8.27 -27.67
C SER A 90 13.70 -7.15 -27.33
N LEU A 91 13.66 -6.13 -28.20
CA LEU A 91 12.91 -4.87 -28.16
C LEU A 91 11.40 -5.01 -27.81
N PHE A 92 11.09 -5.24 -26.54
CA PHE A 92 9.78 -4.97 -25.94
C PHE A 92 9.83 -3.53 -25.43
N ILE A 93 9.18 -2.61 -26.14
CA ILE A 93 8.82 -1.32 -25.55
C ILE A 93 7.70 -1.64 -24.56
N GLU A 94 8.06 -2.03 -23.33
CA GLU A 94 7.10 -2.09 -22.25
C GLU A 94 6.60 -0.65 -22.05
N LYS A 95 5.30 -0.40 -22.26
CA LYS A 95 4.69 0.89 -21.96
C LYS A 95 5.02 1.22 -20.51
N GLU A 96 5.78 2.29 -20.30
CA GLU A 96 6.10 2.77 -18.96
C GLU A 96 4.79 3.18 -18.28
N ILE A 97 4.63 2.78 -17.02
CA ILE A 97 3.44 3.07 -16.22
C ILE A 97 3.77 4.24 -15.30
N ASP A 98 2.85 5.20 -15.20
CA ASP A 98 2.91 6.27 -14.21
C ASP A 98 2.30 5.79 -12.89
N PHE A 99 3.00 6.02 -11.79
CA PHE A 99 2.49 5.88 -10.42
C PHE A 99 2.53 7.25 -9.75
N VAL A 100 1.41 7.96 -9.77
CA VAL A 100 1.27 9.30 -9.20
C VAL A 100 0.17 9.28 -8.15
N ALA A 101 0.55 9.20 -6.88
CA ALA A 101 -0.39 9.16 -5.77
C ALA A 101 -0.89 10.57 -5.39
N ASP A 102 -1.60 11.21 -6.33
CA ASP A 102 -2.21 12.55 -6.19
C ASP A 102 -3.63 12.53 -5.62
N HIS A 103 -4.15 11.35 -5.30
CA HIS A 103 -5.49 11.12 -4.77
C HIS A 103 -5.51 10.01 -3.72
N PRO A 104 -6.61 9.83 -2.97
CA PRO A 104 -6.66 8.89 -1.84
C PRO A 104 -6.25 7.47 -2.20
N PHE A 105 -5.34 6.90 -1.41
CA PHE A 105 -4.78 5.56 -1.59
C PHE A 105 -4.83 4.75 -0.30
N ILE A 106 -4.66 3.43 -0.41
CA ILE A 106 -4.49 2.54 0.74
C ILE A 106 -3.00 2.33 1.01
N TYR A 107 -2.62 2.50 2.27
CA TYR A 107 -1.28 2.23 2.79
C TYR A 107 -1.29 0.99 3.68
N VAL A 108 -0.48 -0.02 3.33
CA VAL A 108 -0.33 -1.24 4.14
C VAL A 108 1.11 -1.35 4.63
N PRO A 109 1.37 -1.03 5.91
CA PRO A 109 2.69 -1.23 6.50
C PRO A 109 3.00 -2.73 6.51
N TYR A 110 4.22 -3.10 6.11
CA TYR A 110 4.65 -4.49 6.18
C TYR A 110 5.52 -4.66 7.42
N LYS A 111 5.04 -5.44 8.38
CA LYS A 111 5.83 -5.84 9.55
C LYS A 111 6.54 -7.14 9.21
N ARG A 112 7.89 -7.15 9.31
CA ARG A 112 8.67 -8.39 9.31
C ARG A 112 8.57 -9.09 10.66
#